data_AF-F4L1R0-F1
#
_entry.id   AF-F4L1R0-F1
#
_cell.length_a   1.000
_cell.length_b   1.000
_cell.length_c   1.000
_cell.angle_alpha   90.00
_cell.angle_beta   90.00
_cell.angle_gamma   90.00
#
_symmetry.space_group_name_H-M   'P 1'
#
loop_
_entity.id
_entity.type
_entity.pdbx_description
1 polymer ?
#
loop_
_entity_poly.entity_id
_entity_poly.type
_entity_poly.pdbx_seq_one_letter_code
_entity_poly.pdbx_strand_id
1 'polypeptide(L)'
;MNAVFEPSLLFIADEDWWDDEKRDAFLEHLLDHLEMLDEYDICKIWWTDELQTILVGDPNMHPWFGSDLRNPLIVTIHQKFYQHTDSCFEFPPVCDITPPLVVNYTNPDAHESFLKLVHALIDLEENFYFCVGLYNRLSIGAAYSFTCDCHSHQLQPTILNAAEDWLNFLDAVAQFFPTSIEAFDSNFIKGLELVRRKFFAGAEYRFDFEFSKAFKKSVIHRTTHREAIFMAIVKKLTSTSAESGSSDLHDEFLSKIKEWRIRVTQRPSSTRIHYAVQDKKIIFLKYYGEGEHDDGL
;
A
#
# COMPACT_ATOMS: atom_id res chain seq x y z
N MET A 1 7.13 10.20 -8.01
CA MET A 1 5.78 10.29 -8.59
C MET A 1 4.84 10.58 -7.45
N ASN A 2 4.04 11.64 -7.55
CA ASN A 2 3.04 11.99 -6.54
C ASN A 2 1.66 11.44 -6.94
N ALA A 3 0.69 11.62 -6.05
CA ALA A 3 -0.69 11.23 -6.24
C ALA A 3 -1.55 12.43 -6.66
N VAL A 4 -2.56 12.17 -7.48
CA VAL A 4 -3.68 13.09 -7.70
C VAL A 4 -4.94 12.38 -7.24
N PHE A 5 -5.68 13.02 -6.35
CA PHE A 5 -6.97 12.53 -5.90
C PHE A 5 -8.06 13.05 -6.85
N GLU A 6 -8.77 12.13 -7.47
CA GLU A 6 -9.95 12.43 -8.24
C GLU A 6 -11.04 13.04 -7.32
N PRO A 7 -11.78 14.07 -7.76
CA PRO A 7 -12.72 14.77 -6.89
C PRO A 7 -13.70 13.86 -6.13
N SER A 8 -14.25 12.79 -6.71
CA SER A 8 -15.18 11.92 -5.98
C SER A 8 -14.56 11.12 -4.82
N LEU A 9 -13.24 11.19 -4.64
CA LEU A 9 -12.53 10.67 -3.46
C LEU A 9 -12.59 11.65 -2.26
N LEU A 10 -12.80 12.94 -2.54
CA LEU A 10 -12.82 14.01 -1.54
C LEU A 10 -14.18 14.70 -1.42
N PHE A 11 -15.00 14.60 -2.47
CA PHE A 11 -16.31 15.19 -2.58
C PHE A 11 -17.37 14.08 -2.79
N ILE A 12 -18.51 14.24 -2.13
CA ILE A 12 -19.68 13.35 -2.14
C ILE A 12 -20.94 14.19 -2.33
N ALA A 13 -21.97 13.65 -2.97
CA ALA A 13 -23.28 14.30 -3.06
C ALA A 13 -23.99 14.35 -1.70
N ASP A 14 -24.81 15.38 -1.50
CA ASP A 14 -25.60 15.54 -0.27
C ASP A 14 -26.51 14.34 0.00
N GLU A 15 -27.15 13.80 -1.04
CA GLU A 15 -28.04 12.64 -0.95
C GLU A 15 -27.30 11.39 -0.44
N ASP A 16 -26.06 11.19 -0.91
CA ASP A 16 -25.20 10.09 -0.50
C ASP A 16 -24.59 10.32 0.89
N TRP A 17 -24.40 11.59 1.31
CA TRP A 17 -23.94 11.94 2.65
C TRP A 17 -24.95 11.58 3.75
N TRP A 18 -26.25 11.72 3.45
CA TRP A 18 -27.33 11.39 4.37
C TRP A 18 -27.69 9.89 4.38
N ASP A 19 -27.07 9.11 3.50
CA ASP A 19 -27.11 7.64 3.52
C ASP A 19 -25.91 7.12 4.32
N ASP A 20 -26.17 6.48 5.46
CA ASP A 20 -25.11 6.02 6.37
C ASP A 20 -24.14 5.03 5.69
N GLU A 21 -24.66 4.10 4.87
CA GLU A 21 -23.83 3.07 4.22
C GLU A 21 -22.89 3.71 3.18
N LYS A 22 -23.41 4.64 2.38
CA LYS A 22 -22.60 5.34 1.37
C LYS A 22 -21.61 6.31 1.99
N ARG A 23 -22.01 7.05 3.02
CA ARG A 23 -21.13 7.94 3.76
C ARG A 23 -19.97 7.17 4.38
N ASP A 24 -20.25 6.07 5.06
CA ASP A 24 -19.22 5.29 5.74
C ASP A 24 -18.25 4.68 4.72
N ALA A 25 -18.75 4.12 3.61
CA ALA A 25 -17.91 3.61 2.52
C ALA A 25 -17.03 4.69 1.87
N PHE A 26 -17.54 5.92 1.72
CA PHE A 26 -16.76 7.06 1.21
C PHE A 26 -15.64 7.45 2.18
N LEU A 27 -15.95 7.57 3.47
CA LEU A 27 -14.97 7.95 4.49
C LEU A 27 -13.90 6.89 4.69
N GLU A 28 -14.29 5.61 4.71
CA GLU A 28 -13.37 4.47 4.78
C GLU A 28 -12.43 4.46 3.56
N HIS A 29 -12.97 4.58 2.34
CA HIS A 29 -12.14 4.60 1.12
C HIS A 29 -11.11 5.74 1.12
N LEU A 30 -11.51 6.96 1.50
CA LEU A 30 -10.59 8.09 1.63
C LEU A 30 -9.53 7.84 2.72
N LEU A 31 -9.96 7.36 3.90
CA LEU A 31 -9.05 7.12 5.00
C LEU A 31 -8.04 6.03 4.66
N ASP A 32 -8.46 4.93 4.04
CA ASP A 32 -7.57 3.82 3.67
C ASP A 32 -6.44 4.29 2.74
N HIS A 33 -6.75 5.15 1.75
CA HIS A 33 -5.72 5.74 0.90
C HIS A 33 -4.75 6.61 1.71
N LEU A 34 -5.25 7.43 2.63
CA LEU A 34 -4.41 8.28 3.48
C LEU A 34 -3.56 7.47 4.47
N GLU A 35 -4.09 6.37 5.01
CA GLU A 35 -3.36 5.46 5.89
C GLU A 35 -2.24 4.75 5.15
N MET A 36 -2.47 4.32 3.91
CA MET A 36 -1.42 3.74 3.08
C MET A 36 -0.28 4.74 2.77
N LEU A 37 -0.61 5.98 2.45
CA LEU A 37 0.38 7.04 2.24
C LEU A 37 1.21 7.29 3.51
N ASP A 38 0.56 7.30 4.67
CA ASP A 38 1.19 7.57 5.97
C ASP A 38 2.03 6.39 6.49
N GLU A 39 1.52 5.16 6.42
CA GLU A 39 2.17 3.95 6.93
C GLU A 39 3.49 3.67 6.20
N TYR A 40 3.52 3.92 4.88
CA TYR A 40 4.62 3.56 3.99
C TYR A 40 5.40 4.76 3.44
N ASP A 41 5.04 6.00 3.79
CA ASP A 41 5.67 7.24 3.29
C ASP A 41 5.83 7.22 1.75
N ILE A 42 4.73 6.93 1.05
CA ILE A 42 4.78 6.56 -0.37
C ILE A 42 5.09 7.76 -1.27
N CYS A 43 4.24 8.79 -1.18
CA CYS A 43 4.33 10.00 -1.99
C CYS A 43 3.47 11.12 -1.41
N LYS A 44 3.54 12.30 -2.02
CA LYS A 44 2.67 13.44 -1.71
C LYS A 44 1.46 13.47 -2.63
N ILE A 45 0.43 14.22 -2.24
CA ILE A 45 -0.78 14.49 -3.01
C ILE A 45 -0.63 15.88 -3.61
N TRP A 46 -0.69 16.00 -4.93
CA TRP A 46 -0.75 17.31 -5.57
C TRP A 46 -2.07 17.99 -5.27
N TRP A 47 -1.99 19.25 -4.84
CA TRP A 47 -3.12 20.04 -4.39
C TRP A 47 -3.01 21.49 -4.85
N THR A 48 -4.14 22.14 -5.19
CA THR A 48 -4.18 23.55 -5.64
C THR A 48 -4.98 24.42 -4.68
N ASP A 49 -4.78 25.74 -4.76
CA ASP A 49 -5.49 26.69 -3.90
C ASP A 49 -6.98 26.77 -4.28
N GLU A 50 -7.38 26.52 -5.53
CA GLU A 50 -8.80 26.46 -5.89
C GLU A 50 -9.48 25.20 -5.37
N LEU A 51 -8.82 24.03 -5.46
CA LEU A 51 -9.33 22.81 -4.86
C LEU A 51 -9.44 22.96 -3.33
N GLN A 52 -8.45 23.60 -2.71
CA GLN A 52 -8.51 23.98 -1.30
C GLN A 52 -9.71 24.88 -1.00
N THR A 53 -9.90 25.94 -1.79
CA THR A 53 -11.01 26.89 -1.62
C THR A 53 -12.36 26.21 -1.80
N ILE A 54 -12.49 25.28 -2.75
CA ILE A 54 -13.73 24.52 -2.96
C ILE A 54 -14.01 23.59 -1.80
N LEU A 55 -12.97 22.98 -1.22
CA LEU A 55 -13.12 22.08 -0.08
C LEU A 55 -13.56 22.80 1.20
N VAL A 56 -13.02 24.00 1.45
CA VAL A 56 -13.15 24.72 2.73
C VAL A 56 -14.01 25.98 2.68
N GLY A 57 -14.40 26.44 1.49
CA GLY A 57 -15.06 27.71 1.27
C GLY A 57 -16.58 27.64 1.45
N ASP A 58 -17.14 28.65 2.12
CA ASP A 58 -18.59 28.90 2.21
C ASP A 58 -19.15 29.28 0.82
N PRO A 59 -20.35 28.79 0.43
CA PRO A 59 -21.30 27.97 1.19
C PRO A 59 -21.08 26.47 1.08
N ASN A 60 -20.08 26.04 0.31
CA ASN A 60 -19.85 24.65 -0.09
C ASN A 60 -18.79 23.96 0.78
N MET A 61 -18.75 24.26 2.10
CA MET A 61 -17.90 23.47 3.01
C MET A 61 -18.31 22.02 2.88
N HIS A 62 -17.37 21.17 2.44
CA HIS A 62 -17.70 19.78 2.22
C HIS A 62 -18.08 19.13 3.55
N PRO A 63 -19.09 18.25 3.63
CA PRO A 63 -19.57 17.74 4.90
C PRO A 63 -18.50 17.17 5.84
N TRP A 64 -17.47 16.47 5.39
CA TRP A 64 -16.40 16.07 6.35
C TRP A 64 -15.51 17.26 6.76
N PHE A 65 -15.45 18.33 5.98
CA PHE A 65 -14.86 19.61 6.38
C PHE A 65 -15.87 20.46 7.18
N GLY A 66 -15.99 20.18 8.48
CA GLY A 66 -16.68 21.06 9.42
C GLY A 66 -18.10 20.66 9.86
N SER A 67 -18.66 19.53 9.40
CA SER A 67 -19.98 19.08 9.90
C SER A 67 -19.95 18.57 11.35
N ASP A 68 -18.87 17.92 11.79
CA ASP A 68 -18.69 17.54 13.19
C ASP A 68 -17.24 17.12 13.50
N LEU A 69 -16.38 18.07 13.90
CA LEU A 69 -15.03 17.76 14.43
C LEU A 69 -15.07 16.90 15.72
N ARG A 70 -16.26 16.57 16.24
CA ARG A 70 -16.41 15.59 17.33
C ARG A 70 -16.34 14.15 16.82
N ASN A 71 -16.51 13.91 15.52
CA ASN A 71 -16.25 12.59 14.95
C ASN A 71 -14.74 12.38 14.83
N PRO A 72 -14.14 11.42 15.57
CA PRO A 72 -12.71 11.18 15.54
C PRO A 72 -12.17 10.84 14.15
N LEU A 73 -12.99 10.20 13.31
CA LEU A 73 -12.62 9.78 11.95
C LEU A 73 -12.29 10.99 11.07
N ILE A 74 -13.14 12.02 11.13
CA ILE A 74 -12.99 13.26 10.37
C ILE A 74 -11.71 13.99 10.78
N VAL A 75 -11.40 14.01 12.08
CA VAL A 75 -10.18 14.64 12.60
C VAL A 75 -8.93 13.90 12.08
N THR A 76 -8.96 12.57 12.05
CA THR A 76 -7.85 11.76 11.52
C THR A 76 -7.67 12.00 10.02
N ILE A 77 -8.75 12.00 9.23
CA ILE A 77 -8.69 12.30 7.78
C ILE A 77 -8.07 13.68 7.55
N HIS A 78 -8.54 14.70 8.27
CA HIS A 78 -8.01 16.05 8.16
C HIS A 78 -6.51 16.10 8.46
N GLN A 79 -6.07 15.50 9.57
CA GLN A 79 -4.65 15.50 9.94
C GLN A 79 -3.78 14.81 8.89
N LYS A 80 -4.17 13.62 8.43
CA LYS A 80 -3.40 12.85 7.45
C LYS A 80 -3.39 13.54 6.08
N PHE A 81 -4.52 14.08 5.63
CA PHE A 81 -4.62 14.76 4.33
C PHE A 81 -3.61 15.91 4.23
N TYR A 82 -3.62 16.86 5.18
CA TYR A 82 -2.72 18.01 5.13
C TYR A 82 -1.24 17.68 5.40
N GLN A 83 -0.94 16.53 6.01
CA GLN A 83 0.45 16.04 6.13
C GLN A 83 1.02 15.55 4.79
N HIS A 84 0.14 15.14 3.87
CA HIS A 84 0.51 14.53 2.60
C HIS A 84 0.28 15.43 1.39
N THR A 85 -0.39 16.56 1.51
CA THR A 85 -0.58 17.52 0.42
C THR A 85 0.66 18.39 0.17
N ASP A 86 1.04 18.54 -1.10
CA ASP A 86 1.99 19.54 -1.58
C ASP A 86 1.29 20.47 -2.58
N SER A 87 1.43 21.78 -2.37
CA SER A 87 0.88 22.80 -3.27
C SER A 87 1.55 22.77 -4.64
N CYS A 88 0.77 22.96 -5.70
CA CYS A 88 1.25 23.03 -7.09
C CYS A 88 0.62 24.20 -7.86
N PHE A 89 1.17 24.49 -9.04
CA PHE A 89 0.79 25.65 -9.85
C PHE A 89 -0.53 25.44 -10.59
N GLU A 90 -1.24 26.55 -10.82
CA GLU A 90 -2.54 26.61 -11.47
C GLU A 90 -2.41 26.92 -12.97
N PHE A 91 -3.26 26.30 -13.79
CA PHE A 91 -3.32 26.50 -15.25
C PHE A 91 -4.77 26.61 -15.75
N PRO A 92 -5.02 27.12 -16.97
CA PRO A 92 -6.35 27.13 -17.57
C PRO A 92 -6.90 25.71 -17.83
N PRO A 93 -8.24 25.50 -17.80
CA PRO A 93 -8.84 24.18 -17.98
C PRO A 93 -8.92 23.84 -19.46
N VAL A 94 -8.16 22.85 -19.93
CA VAL A 94 -8.18 22.44 -21.36
C VAL A 94 -8.09 20.92 -21.55
N CYS A 95 -8.43 20.14 -20.52
CA CYS A 95 -8.25 18.68 -20.57
C CYS A 95 -9.53 17.91 -20.79
N ASP A 96 -9.49 17.01 -21.76
CA ASP A 96 -10.46 15.93 -21.94
C ASP A 96 -9.97 14.67 -21.25
N ILE A 97 -10.91 13.88 -20.70
CA ILE A 97 -10.64 12.59 -20.09
C ILE A 97 -11.46 11.48 -20.77
N THR A 98 -10.81 10.35 -21.05
CA THR A 98 -11.46 9.15 -21.59
C THR A 98 -11.06 7.91 -20.76
N PRO A 99 -12.02 7.11 -20.24
CA PRO A 99 -13.47 7.37 -20.25
C PRO A 99 -13.84 8.61 -19.40
N PRO A 100 -15.03 9.21 -19.61
CA PRO A 100 -15.49 10.34 -18.82
C PRO A 100 -15.66 9.93 -17.35
N LEU A 101 -15.28 10.82 -16.42
CA LEU A 101 -15.54 10.63 -14.99
C LEU A 101 -17.03 10.80 -14.69
N VAL A 102 -17.53 9.98 -13.78
CA VAL A 102 -18.81 10.18 -13.12
C VAL A 102 -18.65 11.34 -12.13
N VAL A 103 -19.36 12.44 -12.40
CA VAL A 103 -19.41 13.62 -11.53
C VAL A 103 -20.72 13.58 -10.74
N ASN A 104 -20.64 13.12 -9.50
CA ASN A 104 -21.79 12.92 -8.61
C ASN A 104 -21.55 13.52 -7.21
N TYR A 105 -21.07 14.75 -7.19
CA TYR A 105 -20.82 15.51 -5.96
C TYR A 105 -21.36 16.94 -6.08
N THR A 106 -21.60 17.57 -4.93
CA THR A 106 -22.40 18.80 -4.82
C THR A 106 -21.79 20.00 -5.55
N ASN A 107 -20.45 20.08 -5.66
CA ASN A 107 -19.79 21.21 -6.32
C ASN A 107 -19.08 20.78 -7.64
N PRO A 108 -19.69 21.02 -8.82
CA PRO A 108 -19.09 20.65 -10.11
C PRO A 108 -17.80 21.41 -10.42
N ASP A 109 -17.55 22.57 -9.80
CA ASP A 109 -16.32 23.34 -10.00
C ASP A 109 -15.08 22.55 -9.53
N ALA A 110 -15.25 21.58 -8.62
CA ALA A 110 -14.18 20.67 -8.22
C ALA A 110 -13.66 19.84 -9.41
N HIS A 111 -14.54 19.47 -10.34
CA HIS A 111 -14.14 18.77 -11.56
C HIS A 111 -13.26 19.66 -12.44
N GLU A 112 -13.71 20.90 -12.65
CA GLU A 112 -12.98 21.85 -13.50
C GLU A 112 -11.59 22.16 -12.92
N SER A 113 -11.51 22.43 -11.62
CA SER A 113 -10.24 22.66 -10.93
C SER A 113 -9.32 21.43 -10.95
N PHE A 114 -9.88 20.23 -10.85
CA PHE A 114 -9.11 19.00 -11.04
C PHE A 114 -8.55 18.90 -12.47
N LEU A 115 -9.33 19.22 -13.50
CA LEU A 115 -8.85 19.21 -14.88
C LEU A 115 -7.76 20.26 -15.14
N LYS A 116 -7.80 21.41 -14.45
CA LYS A 116 -6.71 22.42 -14.46
C LYS A 116 -5.41 21.85 -13.90
N LEU A 117 -5.49 21.13 -12.77
CA LEU A 117 -4.35 20.43 -12.19
C LEU A 117 -3.79 19.39 -13.17
N VAL A 118 -4.63 18.54 -13.75
CA VAL A 118 -4.15 17.52 -14.70
C VAL A 118 -3.55 18.17 -15.96
N HIS A 119 -4.10 19.30 -16.40
CA HIS A 119 -3.54 20.09 -17.49
C HIS A 119 -2.10 20.52 -17.22
N ALA A 120 -1.83 21.01 -16.01
CA ALA A 120 -0.48 21.36 -15.56
C ALA A 120 0.46 20.16 -15.65
N LEU A 121 0.00 18.98 -15.23
CA LEU A 121 0.80 17.75 -15.25
C LEU A 121 1.08 17.27 -16.68
N ILE A 122 0.16 17.49 -17.62
CA ILE A 122 0.40 17.21 -19.05
C ILE A 122 1.47 18.15 -19.62
N ASP A 123 1.39 19.46 -19.36
CA ASP A 123 2.38 20.43 -19.83
C ASP A 123 3.79 20.13 -19.28
N LEU A 124 3.86 19.70 -18.02
CA LEU A 124 5.11 19.30 -17.38
C LEU A 124 5.59 17.89 -17.76
N GLU A 125 4.82 17.13 -18.55
CA GLU A 125 5.05 15.72 -18.85
C GLU A 125 5.27 14.85 -17.58
N GLU A 126 4.62 15.21 -16.48
CA GLU A 126 4.75 14.55 -15.18
C GLU A 126 3.71 13.44 -15.01
N ASN A 127 4.20 12.22 -14.78
CA ASN A 127 3.33 11.07 -14.52
C ASN A 127 2.86 11.07 -13.06
N PHE A 128 1.71 10.45 -12.79
CA PHE A 128 1.09 10.43 -11.47
C PHE A 128 0.34 9.14 -11.14
N TYR A 129 0.18 8.91 -9.83
CA TYR A 129 -0.80 7.94 -9.32
C TYR A 129 -2.18 8.59 -9.29
N PHE A 130 -3.15 8.02 -9.99
CA PHE A 130 -4.51 8.55 -10.06
C PHE A 130 -5.42 7.76 -9.13
N CYS A 131 -5.72 8.32 -7.96
CA CYS A 131 -6.59 7.71 -6.96
C CYS A 131 -8.03 8.08 -7.27
N VAL A 132 -8.87 7.08 -7.57
CA VAL A 132 -10.26 7.32 -8.01
C VAL A 132 -11.26 7.04 -6.91
N GLY A 133 -12.37 7.79 -6.87
CA GLY A 133 -13.47 7.49 -5.96
C GLY A 133 -14.27 6.25 -6.41
N LEU A 134 -15.19 5.81 -5.54
CA LEU A 134 -15.91 4.53 -5.67
C LEU A 134 -16.60 4.34 -7.02
N TYR A 135 -17.20 5.40 -7.56
CA TYR A 135 -17.96 5.38 -8.82
C TYR A 135 -17.10 5.44 -10.08
N ASN A 136 -15.82 5.81 -9.93
CA ASN A 136 -14.86 5.98 -11.03
C ASN A 136 -13.84 4.84 -11.13
N ARG A 137 -14.02 3.76 -10.35
CA ARG A 137 -13.19 2.56 -10.42
C ARG A 137 -13.34 1.87 -11.77
N LEU A 138 -12.22 1.48 -12.37
CA LEU A 138 -12.20 0.77 -13.65
C LEU A 138 -11.94 -0.73 -13.46
N SER A 139 -12.44 -1.53 -14.40
CA SER A 139 -12.11 -2.95 -14.48
C SER A 139 -10.62 -3.17 -14.75
N ILE A 140 -10.09 -4.33 -14.34
CA ILE A 140 -8.70 -4.72 -14.55
C ILE A 140 -8.31 -4.57 -16.03
N GLY A 141 -7.22 -3.85 -16.30
CA GLY A 141 -6.67 -3.61 -17.64
C GLY A 141 -7.28 -2.43 -18.39
N ALA A 142 -8.31 -1.77 -17.85
CA ALA A 142 -8.79 -0.49 -18.38
C ALA A 142 -7.96 0.68 -17.81
N ALA A 143 -7.94 1.80 -18.54
CA ALA A 143 -7.13 2.97 -18.22
C ALA A 143 -7.90 4.28 -18.51
N TYR A 144 -7.54 5.32 -17.77
CA TYR A 144 -7.88 6.69 -18.06
C TYR A 144 -6.80 7.29 -18.94
N SER A 145 -7.24 8.18 -19.82
CA SER A 145 -6.40 8.96 -20.70
C SER A 145 -6.79 10.41 -20.58
N PHE A 146 -5.82 11.27 -20.36
CA PHE A 146 -5.98 12.71 -20.36
C PHE A 146 -5.29 13.30 -21.59
N THR A 147 -6.01 14.17 -22.29
CA THR A 147 -5.53 14.86 -23.49
C THR A 147 -5.93 16.32 -23.44
N CYS A 148 -5.22 17.19 -24.15
CA CYS A 148 -5.62 18.57 -24.32
C CYS A 148 -5.30 19.05 -25.74
N ASP A 149 -6.03 20.06 -26.22
CA ASP A 149 -5.83 20.56 -27.58
C ASP A 149 -4.54 21.37 -27.75
N CYS A 150 -3.98 21.91 -26.66
CA CYS A 150 -2.78 22.75 -26.71
C CYS A 150 -1.46 21.99 -26.52
N HIS A 151 -1.49 20.71 -26.10
CA HIS A 151 -0.30 19.87 -26.01
C HIS A 151 -0.49 18.58 -26.81
N SER A 152 0.54 18.17 -27.55
CA SER A 152 0.51 16.90 -28.29
C SER A 152 0.67 15.66 -27.38
N HIS A 153 0.99 15.88 -26.11
CA HIS A 153 1.21 14.82 -25.14
C HIS A 153 -0.12 14.31 -24.57
N GLN A 154 -0.26 13.00 -24.51
CA GLN A 154 -1.36 12.31 -23.86
C GLN A 154 -0.80 11.63 -22.61
N LEU A 155 -1.50 11.82 -21.49
CA LEU A 155 -1.09 11.25 -20.22
C LEU A 155 -2.00 10.08 -19.84
N GLN A 156 -1.40 8.94 -19.52
CA GLN A 156 -2.08 7.76 -19.01
C GLN A 156 -1.51 7.46 -17.62
N PRO A 157 -2.15 7.99 -16.55
CA PRO A 157 -1.62 7.82 -15.22
C PRO A 157 -1.81 6.38 -14.72
N THR A 158 -1.08 6.05 -13.66
CA THR A 158 -1.23 4.75 -12.98
C THR A 158 -2.44 4.81 -12.06
N ILE A 159 -3.50 4.07 -12.42
CA ILE A 159 -4.76 4.08 -11.65
C ILE A 159 -4.61 3.28 -10.36
N LEU A 160 -5.15 3.84 -9.28
CA LEU A 160 -5.37 3.18 -8.01
C LEU A 160 -6.88 3.18 -7.73
N ASN A 161 -7.51 2.03 -7.91
CA ASN A 161 -8.94 1.83 -7.66
C ASN A 161 -9.22 1.67 -6.16
N ALA A 162 -8.29 1.06 -5.44
CA ALA A 162 -8.37 0.82 -4.00
C ALA A 162 -7.04 1.17 -3.32
N ALA A 163 -7.06 1.36 -2.00
CA ALA A 163 -5.87 1.67 -1.23
C ALA A 163 -4.83 0.54 -1.29
N GLU A 164 -5.25 -0.72 -1.38
CA GLU A 164 -4.35 -1.88 -1.52
C GLU A 164 -3.54 -1.85 -2.82
N ASP A 165 -4.00 -1.13 -3.85
CA ASP A 165 -3.25 -1.02 -5.11
C ASP A 165 -1.89 -0.35 -4.89
N TRP A 166 -1.74 0.48 -3.84
CA TRP A 166 -0.47 1.05 -3.42
C TRP A 166 0.61 -0.01 -3.17
N LEU A 167 0.22 -1.18 -2.64
CA LEU A 167 1.14 -2.28 -2.32
C LEU A 167 1.91 -2.76 -3.55
N ASN A 168 1.35 -2.60 -4.76
CA ASN A 168 1.99 -3.00 -6.01
C ASN A 168 3.26 -2.17 -6.29
N PHE A 169 3.32 -0.94 -5.79
CA PHE A 169 4.42 0.01 -6.01
C PHE A 169 5.44 0.05 -4.88
N LEU A 170 5.21 -0.73 -3.82
CA LEU A 170 6.14 -0.87 -2.71
C LEU A 170 7.06 -2.08 -2.90
N ASP A 171 8.34 -1.85 -2.60
CA ASP A 171 9.38 -2.88 -2.59
C ASP A 171 9.80 -3.15 -1.14
N ALA A 172 9.32 -4.27 -0.60
CA ALA A 172 9.62 -4.68 0.77
C ALA A 172 11.12 -4.90 1.02
N VAL A 173 11.86 -5.34 0.00
CA VAL A 173 13.30 -5.57 0.12
C VAL A 173 14.05 -4.23 0.16
N ALA A 174 13.72 -3.33 -0.75
CA ALA A 174 14.39 -2.03 -0.82
C ALA A 174 14.11 -1.18 0.43
N GLN A 175 12.88 -1.21 0.94
CA GLN A 175 12.44 -0.34 2.04
C GLN A 175 12.70 -0.94 3.42
N PHE A 176 12.51 -2.25 3.59
CA PHE A 176 12.37 -2.87 4.91
C PHE A 176 13.36 -4.01 5.18
N PHE A 177 14.23 -4.36 4.24
CA PHE A 177 15.26 -5.37 4.55
C PHE A 177 16.31 -4.79 5.52
N PRO A 178 16.57 -5.44 6.65
CA PRO A 178 17.37 -4.88 7.73
C PRO A 178 18.85 -4.82 7.37
N THR A 179 19.48 -3.70 7.72
CA THR A 179 20.91 -3.45 7.50
C THR A 179 21.75 -3.57 8.78
N SER A 180 21.10 -3.65 9.95
CA SER A 180 21.74 -3.80 11.26
C SER A 180 20.92 -4.70 12.20
N ILE A 181 21.52 -5.14 13.30
CA ILE A 181 20.84 -5.99 14.29
C ILE A 181 19.84 -5.17 15.09
N GLU A 182 20.19 -3.91 15.35
CA GLU A 182 19.41 -2.97 16.16
C GLU A 182 18.08 -2.61 15.49
N ALA A 183 18.10 -2.40 14.17
CA ALA A 183 16.90 -2.09 13.37
C ALA A 183 16.22 -3.35 12.81
N PHE A 184 16.66 -4.55 13.20
CA PHE A 184 16.19 -5.79 12.58
C PHE A 184 14.69 -5.99 12.77
N ASP A 185 14.21 -6.01 14.01
CA ASP A 185 12.82 -6.36 14.28
C ASP A 185 11.87 -5.31 13.71
N SER A 186 12.17 -4.01 13.89
CA SER A 186 11.32 -2.94 13.39
C SER A 186 11.15 -2.96 11.87
N ASN A 187 12.24 -3.16 11.12
CA ASN A 187 12.19 -3.14 9.68
C ASN A 187 11.68 -4.47 9.13
N PHE A 188 12.22 -5.59 9.63
CA PHE A 188 11.87 -6.90 9.09
C PHE A 188 10.41 -7.27 9.34
N ILE A 189 9.82 -6.88 10.48
CA ILE A 189 8.39 -7.09 10.74
C ILE A 189 7.54 -6.26 9.77
N LYS A 190 7.89 -4.98 9.52
CA LYS A 190 7.20 -4.16 8.51
C LYS A 190 7.29 -4.77 7.11
N GLY A 191 8.46 -5.28 6.73
CA GLY A 191 8.64 -5.98 5.45
C GLY A 191 7.81 -7.26 5.34
N LEU A 192 7.71 -8.05 6.41
CA LEU A 192 6.84 -9.22 6.46
C LEU A 192 5.36 -8.82 6.31
N GLU A 193 4.94 -7.77 7.00
CA GLU A 193 3.57 -7.27 6.93
C GLU A 193 3.20 -6.77 5.54
N LEU A 194 4.08 -6.00 4.89
CA LEU A 194 3.91 -5.58 3.51
C LEU A 194 3.76 -6.79 2.56
N VAL A 195 4.64 -7.79 2.70
CA VAL A 195 4.60 -9.02 1.88
C VAL A 195 3.32 -9.83 2.15
N ARG A 196 2.86 -9.90 3.40
CA ARG A 196 1.58 -10.54 3.78
C ARG A 196 0.42 -9.86 3.09
N ARG A 197 0.29 -8.53 3.22
CA ARG A 197 -0.81 -7.77 2.61
C ARG A 197 -0.79 -7.89 1.08
N LYS A 198 0.39 -7.86 0.46
CA LYS A 198 0.56 -7.90 -1.00
C LYS A 198 0.28 -9.27 -1.61
N PHE A 199 0.78 -10.36 -1.02
CA PHE A 199 0.76 -11.68 -1.65
C PHE A 199 -0.14 -12.71 -0.95
N PHE A 200 -0.58 -12.41 0.28
CA PHE A 200 -1.41 -13.29 1.11
C PHE A 200 -2.61 -12.50 1.66
N ALA A 201 -3.26 -11.72 0.80
CA ALA A 201 -4.39 -10.86 1.17
C ALA A 201 -5.46 -11.64 1.96
N GLY A 202 -5.90 -11.06 3.08
CA GLY A 202 -6.87 -11.68 4.00
C GLY A 202 -6.31 -12.78 4.92
N ALA A 203 -5.04 -13.19 4.77
CA ALA A 203 -4.45 -14.21 5.64
C ALA A 203 -3.81 -13.58 6.89
N GLU A 204 -4.30 -13.94 8.08
CA GLU A 204 -3.69 -13.52 9.35
C GLU A 204 -2.53 -14.43 9.77
N TYR A 205 -1.61 -13.89 10.57
CA TYR A 205 -0.61 -14.71 11.23
C TYR A 205 -1.27 -15.61 12.27
N ARG A 206 -1.00 -16.91 12.15
CA ARG A 206 -1.56 -17.94 13.04
C ARG A 206 -0.71 -18.16 14.30
N PHE A 207 0.49 -17.60 14.32
CA PHE A 207 1.49 -17.82 15.36
C PHE A 207 2.17 -16.51 15.72
N ASP A 208 2.36 -16.29 17.02
CA ASP A 208 3.36 -15.32 17.47
C ASP A 208 4.76 -15.79 17.02
N PHE A 209 5.67 -14.84 16.79
CA PHE A 209 7.01 -15.18 16.34
C PHE A 209 8.08 -14.25 16.88
N GLU A 210 9.33 -14.71 16.85
CA GLU A 210 10.51 -13.91 17.12
C GLU A 210 11.73 -14.43 16.35
N PHE A 211 12.78 -13.60 16.30
CA PHE A 211 14.03 -13.91 15.61
C PHE A 211 15.17 -14.05 16.61
N SER A 212 15.84 -15.21 16.60
CA SER A 212 17.04 -15.41 17.40
C SER A 212 18.17 -14.46 16.95
N LYS A 213 19.11 -14.15 17.85
CA LYS A 213 20.30 -13.37 17.50
C LYS A 213 21.12 -14.01 16.37
N ALA A 214 21.15 -15.35 16.30
CA ALA A 214 21.85 -16.07 15.24
C ALA A 214 21.13 -15.90 13.90
N PHE A 215 19.80 -15.93 13.89
CA PHE A 215 18.99 -15.68 12.70
C PHE A 215 19.24 -14.29 12.15
N LYS A 216 19.12 -13.26 13.00
CA LYS A 216 19.36 -11.86 12.63
C LYS A 216 20.70 -11.68 11.94
N LYS A 217 21.78 -12.17 12.57
CA LYS A 217 23.14 -12.14 12.01
C LYS A 217 23.25 -12.86 10.67
N SER A 218 22.57 -14.00 10.51
CA SER A 218 22.63 -14.77 9.27
C SER A 218 21.85 -14.16 8.11
N VAL A 219 20.88 -13.27 8.38
CA VAL A 219 20.00 -12.65 7.37
C VAL A 219 20.51 -11.27 6.93
N ILE A 220 20.98 -10.42 7.84
CA ILE A 220 21.39 -9.02 7.54
C ILE A 220 22.43 -8.95 6.41
N HIS A 221 23.38 -9.90 6.39
CA HIS A 221 24.46 -9.90 5.41
C HIS A 221 24.10 -10.55 4.07
N ARG A 222 22.84 -11.00 3.88
CA ARG A 222 22.43 -11.62 2.62
C ARG A 222 22.13 -10.56 1.58
N THR A 223 22.66 -10.77 0.38
CA THR A 223 22.42 -9.92 -0.80
C THR A 223 21.46 -10.56 -1.79
N THR A 224 21.38 -11.90 -1.79
CA THR A 224 20.49 -12.69 -2.65
C THR A 224 19.30 -13.24 -1.87
N HIS A 225 18.23 -13.59 -2.60
CA HIS A 225 17.03 -14.28 -2.08
C HIS A 225 16.26 -13.54 -0.98
N ARG A 226 16.45 -12.22 -0.83
CA ARG A 226 15.83 -11.40 0.22
C ARG A 226 14.32 -11.46 0.21
N GLU A 227 13.71 -11.33 -0.96
CA GLU A 227 12.26 -11.43 -1.13
C GLU A 227 11.76 -12.84 -0.80
N ALA A 228 12.47 -13.87 -1.28
CA ALA A 228 12.14 -15.26 -0.98
C ALA A 228 12.17 -15.56 0.53
N ILE A 229 13.09 -14.93 1.29
CA ILE A 229 13.12 -15.05 2.75
C ILE A 229 11.83 -14.50 3.36
N PHE A 230 11.39 -13.28 2.98
CA PHE A 230 10.13 -12.73 3.46
C PHE A 230 8.95 -13.65 3.10
N MET A 231 8.86 -14.05 1.82
CA MET A 231 7.80 -14.93 1.32
C MET A 231 7.72 -16.25 2.09
N ALA A 232 8.87 -16.88 2.35
CA ALA A 232 8.92 -18.15 3.06
C ALA A 232 8.42 -18.01 4.51
N ILE A 233 8.84 -16.95 5.20
CA ILE A 233 8.42 -16.67 6.58
C ILE A 233 6.93 -16.34 6.63
N VAL A 234 6.44 -15.43 5.79
CA VAL A 234 5.01 -15.08 5.75
C VAL A 234 4.17 -16.30 5.46
N LYS A 235 4.52 -17.08 4.43
CA LYS A 235 3.82 -18.33 4.09
C LYS A 235 3.79 -19.29 5.28
N LYS A 236 4.90 -19.43 6.02
CA LYS A 236 4.95 -20.27 7.21
C LYS A 236 4.04 -19.76 8.34
N LEU A 237 3.97 -18.45 8.54
CA LEU A 237 3.16 -17.83 9.58
C LEU A 237 1.66 -17.82 9.27
N THR A 238 1.28 -17.84 7.99
CA THR A 238 -0.13 -17.85 7.55
C THR A 238 -0.67 -19.26 7.26
N SER A 239 0.20 -20.24 7.05
CA SER A 239 -0.18 -21.63 6.74
C SER A 239 -0.26 -22.52 7.99
N THR A 240 -1.12 -23.53 7.94
CA THR A 240 -1.09 -24.66 8.88
C THR A 240 0.14 -25.53 8.64
N SER A 241 0.46 -26.42 9.59
CA SER A 241 1.57 -27.37 9.43
C SER A 241 1.35 -28.33 8.24
N ALA A 242 0.11 -28.73 7.98
CA ALA A 242 -0.23 -29.62 6.86
C ALA A 242 -0.03 -28.92 5.49
N GLU A 243 -0.46 -27.67 5.38
CA GLU A 243 -0.22 -26.83 4.20
C GLU A 243 1.27 -26.55 4.00
N SER A 244 1.99 -26.24 5.08
CA SER A 244 3.44 -25.97 5.02
C SER A 244 4.22 -27.18 4.48
N GLY A 245 3.91 -28.39 4.95
CA GLY A 245 4.59 -29.62 4.54
C GLY A 245 4.32 -30.08 3.11
N SER A 246 3.15 -29.71 2.55
CA SER A 246 2.75 -30.05 1.17
C SER A 246 3.07 -28.94 0.16
N SER A 247 3.45 -27.76 0.65
CA SER A 247 3.82 -26.62 -0.19
C SER A 247 5.29 -26.63 -0.61
N ASP A 248 5.66 -25.65 -1.44
CA ASP A 248 7.04 -25.33 -1.83
C ASP A 248 8.00 -25.11 -0.67
N LEU A 249 7.48 -24.85 0.55
CA LEU A 249 8.30 -24.71 1.76
C LEU A 249 8.94 -26.04 2.18
N HIS A 250 8.34 -27.19 1.86
CA HIS A 250 8.81 -28.51 2.30
C HIS A 250 9.20 -28.51 3.80
N ASP A 251 8.22 -28.25 4.66
CA ASP A 251 8.43 -28.14 6.11
C ASP A 251 8.92 -29.48 6.70
N GLU A 252 10.23 -29.58 6.93
CA GLU A 252 10.96 -30.79 7.30
C GLU A 252 11.23 -30.82 8.81
N PHE A 253 10.77 -31.85 9.52
CA PHE A 253 11.04 -32.05 10.94
C PHE A 253 12.44 -32.65 11.16
N LEU A 254 13.25 -32.05 12.03
CA LEU A 254 14.66 -32.42 12.20
C LEU A 254 14.95 -33.36 13.38
N SER A 255 14.31 -33.15 14.53
CA SER A 255 14.71 -33.83 15.76
C SER A 255 13.59 -33.91 16.79
N LYS A 256 13.76 -34.69 17.87
CA LYS A 256 12.80 -34.80 18.97
C LYS A 256 12.48 -33.48 19.68
N ILE A 257 13.22 -32.40 19.44
CA ILE A 257 13.13 -31.11 20.14
C ILE A 257 12.27 -30.10 19.37
N LYS A 258 11.19 -30.52 18.70
CA LYS A 258 10.25 -29.60 18.03
C LYS A 258 10.99 -28.53 17.19
N GLU A 259 11.83 -29.02 16.28
CA GLU A 259 12.63 -28.22 15.37
C GLU A 259 12.31 -28.61 13.93
N TRP A 260 12.26 -27.60 13.07
CA TRP A 260 11.81 -27.73 11.70
C TRP A 260 12.63 -26.86 10.75
N ARG A 261 12.64 -27.22 9.48
CA ARG A 261 13.20 -26.39 8.40
C ARG A 261 12.17 -26.13 7.34
N ILE A 262 12.11 -24.88 6.90
CA ILE A 262 11.46 -24.53 5.63
C ILE A 262 12.53 -24.18 4.60
N ARG A 263 12.25 -24.51 3.35
CA ARG A 263 13.02 -24.07 2.20
C ARG A 263 12.60 -22.66 1.81
N VAL A 264 13.60 -21.88 1.43
CA VAL A 264 13.44 -20.53 0.90
C VAL A 264 13.58 -20.55 -0.63
N THR A 265 14.53 -21.33 -1.15
CA THR A 265 14.68 -21.58 -2.59
C THR A 265 14.57 -23.07 -2.93
N GLN A 266 14.20 -23.35 -4.18
CA GLN A 266 14.08 -24.71 -4.69
C GLN A 266 15.45 -25.37 -4.93
N ARG A 267 15.45 -26.70 -5.02
CA ARG A 267 16.66 -27.47 -5.40
C ARG A 267 17.09 -27.12 -6.83
N PRO A 268 18.39 -27.23 -7.16
CA PRO A 268 19.48 -27.81 -6.36
C PRO A 268 20.16 -26.85 -5.37
N SER A 269 20.07 -25.53 -5.57
CA SER A 269 20.68 -24.51 -4.72
C SER A 269 19.73 -24.02 -3.62
N SER A 270 19.22 -24.96 -2.83
CA SER A 270 18.20 -24.68 -1.82
C SER A 270 18.80 -24.01 -0.57
N THR A 271 18.30 -22.83 -0.24
CA THR A 271 18.53 -22.14 1.03
C THR A 271 17.40 -22.46 2.00
N ARG A 272 17.67 -22.37 3.31
CA ARG A 272 16.77 -22.88 4.34
C ARG A 272 16.68 -21.95 5.55
N ILE A 273 15.53 -21.97 6.20
CA ILE A 273 15.30 -21.34 7.50
C ILE A 273 15.02 -22.45 8.50
N HIS A 274 15.81 -22.50 9.57
CA HIS A 274 15.58 -23.35 10.74
C HIS A 274 14.78 -22.58 11.78
N TYR A 275 13.75 -23.20 12.32
CA TYR A 275 12.92 -22.65 13.39
C TYR A 275 12.52 -23.72 14.42
N ALA A 276 12.11 -23.28 15.61
CA ALA A 276 11.53 -24.12 16.65
C ALA A 276 10.13 -23.61 17.02
N VAL A 277 9.31 -24.50 17.58
CA VAL A 277 7.99 -24.14 18.14
C VAL A 277 8.04 -24.36 19.65
N GLN A 278 7.94 -23.25 20.39
CA GLN A 278 7.96 -23.22 21.86
C GLN A 278 6.73 -22.45 22.33
N ASP A 279 5.93 -23.04 23.22
CA ASP A 279 4.74 -22.38 23.79
C ASP A 279 3.79 -21.73 22.78
N LYS A 280 3.56 -22.41 21.64
CA LYS A 280 2.77 -21.93 20.48
C LYS A 280 3.37 -20.74 19.72
N LYS A 281 4.60 -20.33 20.04
CA LYS A 281 5.38 -19.32 19.34
C LYS A 281 6.39 -19.96 18.38
N ILE A 282 6.59 -19.36 17.22
CA ILE A 282 7.65 -19.73 16.27
C ILE A 282 8.90 -18.91 16.56
N ILE A 283 10.02 -19.58 16.81
CA ILE A 283 11.33 -18.94 17.00
C ILE A 283 12.19 -19.25 15.78
N PHE A 284 12.47 -18.25 14.95
CA PHE A 284 13.36 -18.40 13.81
C PHE A 284 14.81 -18.41 14.30
N LEU A 285 15.50 -19.53 14.10
CA LEU A 285 16.79 -19.82 14.73
C LEU A 285 17.98 -19.44 13.85
N LYS A 286 17.97 -19.81 12.56
CA LYS A 286 19.08 -19.54 11.64
C LYS A 286 18.65 -19.62 10.17
N TYR A 287 19.24 -18.78 9.32
CA TYR A 287 19.17 -18.89 7.86
C TYR A 287 20.47 -19.52 7.32
N TYR A 288 20.32 -20.53 6.47
CA TYR A 288 21.42 -21.25 5.82
C TYR A 288 21.47 -20.89 4.33
N GLY A 289 22.62 -20.38 3.91
CA GLY A 289 22.92 -20.05 2.52
C GLY A 289 23.16 -21.29 1.65
N GLU A 290 23.36 -21.07 0.35
CA GLU A 290 23.67 -22.14 -0.60
C GLU A 290 24.99 -22.84 -0.22
N GLY A 291 24.99 -24.17 -0.16
CA GLY A 291 26.18 -24.96 0.16
C GLY A 291 26.62 -24.90 1.63
N GLU A 292 25.93 -24.14 2.49
CA GLU A 292 26.12 -24.24 3.94
C GLU A 292 25.57 -25.59 4.40
N HIS A 293 26.47 -26.55 4.64
CA HIS A 293 26.10 -27.83 5.19
C HIS A 293 25.70 -27.68 6.66
N ASP A 294 24.66 -28.42 7.04
CA ASP A 294 24.25 -28.57 8.41
C ASP A 294 25.39 -29.27 9.16
N ASP A 295 26.20 -28.51 9.92
CA ASP A 295 27.24 -29.07 10.77
C ASP A 295 26.60 -29.98 11.85
N GLY A 296 26.30 -31.22 11.48
CA GLY A 296 25.92 -32.31 12.39
C GLY A 296 24.49 -32.31 12.94
N LEU A 297 23.50 -31.78 12.21
CA LEU A 297 22.06 -31.92 12.55
C LEU A 297 21.32 -32.82 11.56
#